data_AF-A0A8S3TX15-F1
#
_entry.id   AF-A0A8S3TX15-F1
#
_cell.length_a   1.000
_cell.length_b   1.000
_cell.length_c   1.000
_cell.angle_alpha   90.00
_cell.angle_beta   90.00
_cell.angle_gamma   90.00
#
_symmetry.space_group_name_H-M   'P 1'
#
loop_
_entity.id
_entity.type
_entity.pdbx_description
1 polymer ?
#
loop_
_entity_poly.entity_id
_entity_poly.type
_entity_poly.pdbx_seq_one_letter_code
_entity_poly.pdbx_strand_id
1 'polypeptide(L)'
;MKVAKVERKENTSLFLKYTQNRHDLLRRLETTNRPFKFPGMTKHGPIETTANMNKNVFADKYPEINEHYLFHGTSDATVRAIAYGDLDTLLAGDGMYGRGIYAAECPTKSDHYTGTAMSNLKMIVVRMLLGEMYVTNVAYPFQRPPCKQCIPGNIDTCNNSAHKQDMFDSVMAALDGKHREFITYEQNRCSSYPEYIITYKRE
;
A
#
# COMPACT_ATOMS: atom_id res chain seq x y z
N MET A 1 15.55 -11.46 12.14
CA MET A 1 14.08 -11.58 12.37
C MET A 1 13.66 -13.04 12.26
N LYS A 2 12.95 -13.57 13.27
CA LYS A 2 12.43 -14.95 13.27
C LYS A 2 10.92 -15.00 13.48
N VAL A 3 10.21 -15.58 12.49
CA VAL A 3 8.76 -15.74 12.51
C VAL A 3 8.37 -16.82 13.53
N ALA A 4 7.38 -16.50 14.37
CA ALA A 4 6.82 -17.42 15.36
C ALA A 4 5.44 -17.93 14.95
N LYS A 5 4.62 -17.08 14.33
CA LYS A 5 3.24 -17.41 13.93
C LYS A 5 2.81 -16.59 12.73
N VAL A 6 2.01 -17.19 11.84
CA VAL A 6 1.29 -16.48 10.77
C VAL A 6 -0.19 -16.83 10.91
N GLU A 7 -1.05 -15.83 10.88
CA GLU A 7 -2.49 -16.00 10.97
C GLU A 7 -3.16 -15.37 9.76
N ARG A 8 -3.94 -16.15 9.01
CA ARG A 8 -4.84 -15.60 8.00
C ARG A 8 -6.04 -14.94 8.67
N LYS A 9 -6.50 -13.82 8.12
CA LYS A 9 -7.69 -13.10 8.55
C LYS A 9 -8.64 -12.98 7.38
N GLU A 10 -9.90 -13.25 7.68
CA GLU A 10 -10.99 -13.28 6.72
C GLU A 10 -12.06 -12.31 7.20
N ASN A 11 -12.09 -11.13 6.58
CA ASN A 11 -13.13 -10.12 6.80
C ASN A 11 -13.91 -9.97 5.50
N THR A 12 -15.03 -10.67 5.38
CA THR A 12 -15.84 -10.73 4.16
C THR A 12 -16.38 -9.36 3.76
N SER A 13 -16.84 -8.55 4.73
CA SER A 13 -17.35 -7.21 4.45
C SER A 13 -16.26 -6.28 3.89
N LEU A 14 -15.06 -6.32 4.45
CA LEU A 14 -13.93 -5.55 3.92
C LEU A 14 -13.48 -6.08 2.56
N PHE A 15 -13.42 -7.40 2.41
CA PHE A 15 -13.06 -8.05 1.15
C PHE A 15 -14.04 -7.68 0.03
N LEU A 16 -15.34 -7.55 0.30
CA LEU A 16 -16.32 -7.07 -0.68
C LEU A 16 -16.04 -5.62 -1.14
N LYS A 17 -15.72 -4.71 -0.21
CA LYS A 17 -15.33 -3.32 -0.57
C LYS A 17 -14.04 -3.30 -1.39
N TYR A 18 -13.05 -4.07 -0.97
CA TYR A 18 -11.77 -4.23 -1.66
C TYR A 18 -11.96 -4.75 -3.09
N THR A 19 -12.74 -5.82 -3.26
CA THR A 19 -13.01 -6.42 -4.57
C THR A 19 -13.84 -5.52 -5.48
N GLN A 20 -14.72 -4.68 -4.92
CA GLN A 20 -15.40 -3.64 -5.69
C GLN A 20 -14.41 -2.64 -6.29
N ASN A 21 -13.46 -2.13 -5.48
CA ASN A 21 -12.43 -1.22 -5.98
C ASN A 21 -11.48 -1.91 -6.99
N ARG A 22 -11.16 -3.19 -6.76
CA ARG A 22 -10.41 -4.02 -7.71
C ARG A 22 -11.09 -4.06 -9.08
N HIS A 23 -12.41 -4.31 -9.12
CA HIS A 23 -13.17 -4.27 -10.37
C HIS A 23 -13.21 -2.88 -11.00
N ASP A 24 -13.26 -1.81 -10.21
CA ASP A 24 -13.22 -0.43 -10.73
C ASP A 24 -11.90 -0.13 -11.45
N LEU A 25 -10.77 -0.62 -10.92
CA LEU A 25 -9.46 -0.50 -11.58
C LEU A 25 -9.39 -1.33 -12.86
N LEU A 26 -9.89 -2.57 -12.85
CA LEU A 26 -9.93 -3.42 -14.04
C LEU A 26 -10.75 -2.80 -15.17
N ARG A 27 -11.93 -2.24 -14.87
CA ARG A 27 -12.75 -1.51 -15.85
C ARG A 27 -12.03 -0.31 -16.47
N ARG A 28 -11.16 0.37 -15.71
CA ARG A 28 -10.31 1.45 -16.26
C ARG A 28 -9.24 0.95 -17.23
N LEU A 29 -8.77 -0.28 -17.08
CA LEU A 29 -7.86 -0.88 -18.05
C LEU A 29 -8.58 -1.19 -19.37
N GLU A 30 -9.84 -1.64 -19.30
CA GLU A 30 -10.65 -1.91 -20.49
C GLU A 30 -10.86 -0.65 -21.34
N THR A 31 -11.06 0.51 -20.70
CA THR A 31 -11.26 1.79 -21.42
C THR A 31 -9.98 2.34 -22.05
N THR A 32 -8.83 2.10 -21.42
CA THR A 32 -7.52 2.58 -21.88
C THR A 32 -6.77 1.57 -22.76
N ASN A 33 -7.25 0.31 -22.77
CA ASN A 33 -6.67 -0.86 -23.43
C ASN A 33 -5.16 -1.06 -23.15
N ARG A 34 -4.71 -0.68 -21.94
CA ARG A 34 -3.31 -0.78 -21.53
C ARG A 34 -3.22 -1.08 -20.03
N PRO A 35 -2.42 -2.08 -19.60
CA PRO A 35 -2.18 -2.31 -18.17
C PRO A 35 -1.49 -1.11 -17.52
N PHE A 36 -1.70 -0.90 -16.22
CA PHE A 36 -0.93 0.10 -15.49
C PHE A 36 0.53 -0.32 -15.47
N LYS A 37 1.41 0.53 -16.01
CA LYS A 37 2.83 0.27 -15.98
C LYS A 37 3.30 0.37 -14.53
N PHE A 38 3.88 -0.71 -14.01
CA PHE A 38 4.66 -0.61 -12.78
C PHE A 38 5.81 0.37 -13.04
N PRO A 39 5.91 1.49 -12.30
CA PRO A 39 6.93 2.46 -12.58
C PRO A 39 8.27 1.90 -12.11
N GLY A 40 9.11 1.56 -13.08
CA GLY A 40 10.46 1.09 -12.81
C GLY A 40 11.30 2.22 -12.24
N MET A 41 11.49 2.24 -10.92
CA MET A 41 12.77 2.73 -10.41
C MET A 41 13.82 1.71 -10.83
N THR A 42 14.45 1.93 -11.97
CA THR A 42 15.28 0.99 -12.74
C THR A 42 16.46 0.36 -11.98
N LYS A 43 16.74 0.80 -10.74
CA LYS A 43 17.75 0.20 -9.84
C LYS A 43 17.25 -0.88 -8.87
N HIS A 44 15.95 -0.95 -8.56
CA HIS A 44 15.41 -1.86 -7.53
C HIS A 44 14.60 -3.05 -8.07
N GLY A 45 14.45 -3.18 -9.39
CA GLY A 45 13.72 -4.30 -10.00
C GLY A 45 12.24 -4.37 -9.60
N PRO A 46 11.59 -5.54 -9.70
CA PRO A 46 10.19 -5.75 -9.31
C PRO A 46 9.98 -5.54 -7.80
N ILE A 47 8.72 -5.46 -7.36
CA ILE A 47 8.40 -5.40 -5.93
C ILE A 47 8.94 -6.67 -5.23
N GLU A 48 9.71 -6.51 -4.15
CA GLU A 48 10.43 -7.60 -3.46
C GLU A 48 9.49 -8.72 -3.01
N THR A 49 8.33 -8.40 -2.44
CA THR A 49 7.31 -9.39 -2.06
C THR A 49 6.85 -10.19 -3.27
N THR A 50 6.67 -9.55 -4.41
CA THR A 50 6.20 -10.22 -5.64
C THR A 50 7.27 -11.12 -6.23
N ALA A 51 8.55 -10.71 -6.14
CA ALA A 51 9.67 -11.50 -6.60
C ALA A 51 9.90 -12.76 -5.75
N ASN A 52 9.69 -12.67 -4.43
CA ASN A 52 10.05 -13.72 -3.47
C ASN A 52 8.87 -14.58 -3.00
N MET A 53 7.62 -14.27 -3.39
CA MET A 53 6.45 -15.02 -2.94
C MET A 53 6.18 -16.29 -3.74
N ASN A 54 5.71 -17.33 -3.04
CA ASN A 54 5.21 -18.55 -3.65
C ASN A 54 3.92 -18.27 -4.44
N LYS A 55 3.94 -18.61 -5.74
CA LYS A 55 2.84 -18.37 -6.68
C LYS A 55 1.52 -19.06 -6.27
N ASN A 56 1.58 -20.16 -5.53
CA ASN A 56 0.41 -20.96 -5.16
C ASN A 56 -0.39 -20.35 -3.99
N VAL A 57 0.26 -19.57 -3.12
CA VAL A 57 -0.40 -18.98 -1.95
C VAL A 57 -1.27 -17.78 -2.36
N PHE A 58 -0.99 -17.18 -3.53
CA PHE A 58 -1.50 -15.86 -3.92
C PHE A 58 -1.91 -15.80 -5.41
N ALA A 59 -2.47 -16.89 -5.93
CA ALA A 59 -2.80 -17.05 -7.35
C ALA A 59 -3.90 -16.09 -7.84
N ASP A 60 -4.84 -15.69 -6.98
CA ASP A 60 -5.86 -14.69 -7.30
C ASP A 60 -5.29 -13.27 -7.12
N LYS A 61 -4.38 -12.84 -7.99
CA LYS A 61 -3.91 -11.45 -8.06
C LYS A 61 -4.02 -10.95 -9.50
N TYR A 62 -4.16 -9.64 -9.64
CA TYR A 62 -4.24 -8.93 -10.92
C TYR A 62 -3.02 -8.00 -11.09
N PRO A 63 -1.88 -8.50 -11.62
CA PRO A 63 -0.68 -7.69 -11.85
C PRO A 63 -0.91 -6.48 -12.74
N GLU A 64 -1.87 -6.54 -13.66
CA GLU A 64 -2.23 -5.48 -14.61
C GLU A 64 -2.74 -4.21 -13.93
N ILE A 65 -3.27 -4.33 -12.70
CA ILE A 65 -3.68 -3.19 -11.86
C ILE A 65 -2.69 -2.87 -10.73
N ASN A 66 -1.48 -3.46 -10.76
CA ASN A 66 -0.51 -3.41 -9.67
C ASN A 66 -1.11 -3.87 -8.32
N GLU A 67 -1.75 -5.04 -8.30
CA GLU A 67 -2.17 -5.68 -7.04
C GLU A 67 -1.00 -6.45 -6.40
N HIS A 68 -0.61 -6.04 -5.20
CA HIS A 68 0.55 -6.58 -4.51
C HIS A 68 0.30 -6.83 -3.04
N TYR A 69 1.01 -7.82 -2.47
CA TYR A 69 1.13 -7.93 -1.02
C TYR A 69 2.28 -7.08 -0.53
N LEU A 70 2.09 -6.36 0.55
CA LEU A 70 3.08 -5.50 1.19
C LEU A 70 2.98 -5.67 2.71
N PHE A 71 4.04 -5.27 3.41
CA PHE A 71 4.08 -5.28 4.87
C PHE A 71 3.62 -3.93 5.42
N HIS A 72 2.77 -3.96 6.43
CA HIS A 72 2.36 -2.81 7.21
C HIS A 72 2.79 -3.03 8.67
N GLY A 73 3.75 -2.23 9.12
CA GLY A 73 4.19 -2.20 10.51
C GLY A 73 3.30 -1.30 11.35
N THR A 74 2.92 -1.77 12.54
CA THR A 74 2.10 -1.01 13.48
C THR A 74 2.37 -1.48 14.90
N SER A 75 1.92 -0.69 15.89
CA SER A 75 2.10 -1.04 17.31
C SER A 75 1.23 -2.23 17.72
N ASP A 76 1.60 -2.92 18.81
CA ASP A 76 0.79 -4.01 19.36
C ASP A 76 -0.62 -3.56 19.80
N ALA A 77 -0.75 -2.29 20.22
CA ALA A 77 -2.03 -1.71 20.61
C ALA A 77 -2.99 -1.56 19.43
N THR A 78 -2.47 -1.31 18.22
CA THR A 78 -3.25 -0.99 17.02
C THR A 78 -3.41 -2.18 16.07
N VAL A 79 -2.50 -3.17 16.13
CA VAL A 79 -2.47 -4.28 15.16
C VAL A 79 -3.77 -5.07 15.10
N ARG A 80 -4.43 -5.31 16.25
CA ARG A 80 -5.72 -6.01 16.25
C ARG A 80 -6.82 -5.13 15.68
N ALA A 81 -6.89 -3.86 16.06
CA ALA A 81 -7.91 -2.95 15.52
C ALA A 81 -7.81 -2.87 13.98
N ILE A 82 -6.60 -2.79 13.45
CA ILE A 82 -6.35 -2.73 12.00
C ILE A 82 -6.67 -4.09 11.33
N ALA A 83 -6.20 -5.20 11.90
CA ALA A 83 -6.37 -6.50 11.27
C ALA A 83 -7.81 -7.04 11.30
N TYR A 84 -8.63 -6.60 12.27
CA TYR A 84 -10.03 -7.01 12.39
C TYR A 84 -11.02 -5.93 11.92
N GLY A 85 -10.59 -4.68 11.84
CA GLY A 85 -11.35 -3.55 11.32
C GLY A 85 -10.95 -3.21 9.89
N ASP A 86 -10.84 -1.91 9.63
CA ASP A 86 -10.38 -1.33 8.38
C ASP A 86 -9.06 -0.58 8.62
N LEU A 87 -8.27 -0.38 7.57
CA LEU A 87 -7.14 0.55 7.58
C LEU A 87 -7.67 1.97 7.40
N ASP A 88 -8.36 2.50 8.41
CA ASP A 88 -8.98 3.82 8.31
C ASP A 88 -7.92 4.94 8.30
N THR A 89 -7.77 5.63 7.17
CA THR A 89 -6.85 6.76 7.07
C THR A 89 -7.21 7.92 7.99
N LEU A 90 -8.45 8.04 8.48
CA LEU A 90 -8.82 9.04 9.48
C LEU A 90 -8.13 8.80 10.83
N LEU A 91 -7.79 7.54 11.11
CA LEU A 91 -7.03 7.13 12.30
C LEU A 91 -5.52 7.11 12.03
N ALA A 92 -5.09 7.31 10.78
CA ALA A 92 -3.69 7.41 10.45
C ALA A 92 -3.12 8.76 10.93
N GLY A 93 -1.93 8.70 11.51
CA GLY A 93 -1.14 9.89 11.78
C GLY A 93 -0.67 10.56 10.50
N ASP A 94 -0.22 11.81 10.63
CA ASP A 94 0.37 12.51 9.50
C ASP A 94 1.74 11.89 9.16
N GLY A 95 1.87 11.37 7.94
CA GLY A 95 3.12 10.83 7.41
C GLY A 95 3.81 11.79 6.43
N MET A 96 5.03 11.43 5.99
CA MET A 96 5.81 12.23 5.04
C MET A 96 5.13 12.47 3.70
N TYR A 97 4.24 11.55 3.31
CA TYR A 97 3.43 11.62 2.09
C TYR A 97 1.97 11.97 2.40
N GLY A 98 1.69 12.48 3.59
CA GLY A 98 0.35 12.86 4.05
C GLY A 98 -0.38 11.72 4.72
N ARG A 99 -1.68 11.91 4.94
CA ARG A 99 -2.52 10.99 5.70
C ARG A 99 -3.01 9.87 4.79
N GLY A 100 -2.40 8.70 4.94
CA GLY A 100 -2.64 7.54 4.09
C GLY A 100 -2.26 6.24 4.78
N ILE A 101 -2.47 5.13 4.08
CA ILE A 101 -2.04 3.80 4.48
C ILE A 101 -0.66 3.56 3.89
N TYR A 102 0.33 3.34 4.75
CA TYR A 102 1.71 3.11 4.36
C TYR A 102 2.03 1.63 4.44
N ALA A 103 2.58 1.06 3.37
CA ALA A 103 3.14 -0.27 3.38
C ALA A 103 4.48 -0.31 2.67
N ALA A 104 5.30 -1.32 2.96
CA ALA A 104 6.60 -1.50 2.34
C ALA A 104 6.74 -2.92 1.79
N GLU A 105 7.52 -3.06 0.73
CA GLU A 105 7.88 -4.38 0.21
C GLU A 105 8.88 -5.12 1.11
N CYS A 106 9.65 -4.36 1.89
CA CYS A 106 10.67 -4.89 2.77
C CYS A 106 10.13 -4.99 4.20
N PRO A 107 10.14 -6.17 4.84
CA PRO A 107 9.64 -6.33 6.21
C PRO A 107 10.49 -5.56 7.23
N THR A 108 11.79 -5.36 6.97
CA THR A 108 12.67 -4.54 7.83
C THR A 108 12.22 -3.09 7.89
N LYS A 109 11.76 -2.52 6.77
CA LYS A 109 11.22 -1.16 6.76
C LYS A 109 9.93 -1.07 7.60
N SER A 110 9.09 -2.10 7.54
CA SER A 110 7.87 -2.17 8.37
C SER A 110 8.18 -2.40 9.85
N ASP A 111 9.23 -3.16 10.19
CA ASP A 111 9.64 -3.40 11.59
C ASP A 111 9.91 -2.10 12.37
N HIS A 112 10.40 -1.05 11.69
CA HIS A 112 10.61 0.27 12.29
C HIS A 112 9.34 0.87 12.94
N TYR A 113 8.15 0.44 12.52
CA TYR A 113 6.86 0.91 13.03
C TYR A 113 6.22 -0.03 14.07
N THR A 114 6.90 -1.11 14.46
CA THR A 114 6.37 -2.11 15.42
C THR A 114 6.81 -1.88 16.87
N GLY A 115 7.48 -0.75 17.13
CA GLY A 115 7.95 -0.36 18.47
C GLY A 115 9.36 -0.86 18.79
N THR A 116 9.75 -0.78 20.06
CA THR A 116 11.13 -1.08 20.52
C THR A 116 11.28 -2.47 21.16
N ALA A 117 10.19 -3.24 21.29
CA ALA A 117 10.24 -4.58 21.86
C ALA A 117 11.10 -5.54 21.03
N MET A 118 11.56 -6.63 21.64
CA MET A 118 12.40 -7.64 20.98
C MET A 118 11.62 -8.89 20.55
N SER A 119 10.45 -9.14 21.14
CA SER A 119 9.66 -10.34 20.91
C SER A 119 8.16 -10.03 20.92
N ASN A 120 7.34 -10.97 20.41
CA ASN A 120 5.89 -10.80 20.22
C ASN A 120 5.50 -9.58 19.36
N LEU A 121 6.42 -9.13 18.53
CA LEU A 121 6.17 -8.09 17.54
C LEU A 121 5.21 -8.62 16.50
N LYS A 122 4.34 -7.74 16.00
CA LYS A 122 3.38 -8.08 14.96
C LYS A 122 3.47 -7.10 13.81
N MET A 123 3.36 -7.62 12.61
CA MET A 123 3.16 -6.82 11.40
C MET A 123 2.06 -7.47 10.56
N ILE A 124 1.45 -6.67 9.70
CA ILE A 124 0.34 -7.10 8.86
C ILE A 124 0.87 -7.30 7.44
N VAL A 125 0.47 -8.37 6.78
CA VAL A 125 0.59 -8.49 5.33
C VAL A 125 -0.72 -8.03 4.72
N VAL A 126 -0.64 -6.95 3.97
CA VAL A 126 -1.77 -6.25 3.37
C VAL A 126 -1.74 -6.49 1.88
N ARG A 127 -2.86 -6.89 1.31
CA ARG A 127 -3.08 -6.91 -0.13
C ARG A 127 -3.51 -5.52 -0.56
N MET A 128 -2.77 -4.87 -1.45
CA MET A 128 -2.98 -3.48 -1.84
C MET A 128 -3.19 -3.34 -3.34
N LEU A 129 -4.16 -2.50 -3.70
CA LEU A 129 -4.47 -2.05 -5.05
C LEU A 129 -3.72 -0.75 -5.32
N LEU A 130 -2.59 -0.83 -6.01
CA LEU A 130 -1.74 0.35 -6.25
C LEU A 130 -2.14 1.13 -7.49
N GLY A 131 -2.82 0.51 -8.46
CA GLY A 131 -3.28 1.16 -9.68
C GLY A 131 -2.14 1.88 -10.42
N GLU A 132 -2.41 3.06 -10.94
CA GLU A 132 -1.39 3.94 -11.49
C GLU A 132 -0.70 4.73 -10.37
N MET A 133 0.58 4.46 -10.13
CA MET A 133 1.36 5.07 -9.06
C MET A 133 2.02 6.38 -9.50
N TYR A 134 1.93 7.40 -8.66
CA TYR A 134 2.83 8.54 -8.70
C TYR A 134 4.16 8.18 -8.02
N VAL A 135 5.30 8.43 -8.67
CA VAL A 135 6.62 8.13 -8.10
C VAL A 135 7.31 9.41 -7.64
N THR A 136 7.78 9.39 -6.40
CA THR A 136 8.54 10.51 -5.82
C THR A 136 9.68 10.03 -4.93
N ASN A 137 10.75 10.83 -4.87
CA ASN A 137 11.82 10.73 -3.88
C ASN A 137 11.87 11.95 -2.96
N VAL A 138 10.88 12.84 -3.05
CA VAL A 138 10.75 14.06 -2.25
C VAL A 138 9.56 13.90 -1.31
N ALA A 139 9.77 14.18 -0.02
CA ALA A 139 8.70 14.21 0.96
C ALA A 139 7.73 15.37 0.66
N TYR A 140 6.44 15.06 0.54
CA TYR A 140 5.39 16.05 0.35
C TYR A 140 4.06 15.51 0.89
N PRO A 141 3.39 16.22 1.82
CA PRO A 141 2.22 15.70 2.52
C PRO A 141 0.95 15.76 1.66
N PHE A 142 0.82 14.84 0.71
CA PHE A 142 -0.35 14.76 -0.17
C PHE A 142 -1.62 14.51 0.63
N GLN A 143 -2.68 15.26 0.34
CA GLN A 143 -3.98 15.07 0.97
C GLN A 143 -4.79 13.93 0.32
N ARG A 144 -4.37 13.52 -0.88
CA ARG A 144 -5.02 12.56 -1.78
C ARG A 144 -3.99 12.05 -2.78
N PRO A 145 -4.26 11.00 -3.57
CA PRO A 145 -3.38 10.64 -4.67
C PRO A 145 -3.15 11.87 -5.58
N PRO A 146 -1.94 12.14 -6.07
CA PRO A 146 -1.64 13.40 -6.76
C PRO A 146 -2.34 13.54 -8.11
N CYS A 147 -2.61 14.77 -8.55
CA CYS A 147 -3.17 15.04 -9.88
C CYS A 147 -2.13 14.80 -10.98
N LYS A 148 -2.50 14.16 -12.09
CA LYS A 148 -1.53 13.87 -13.16
C LYS A 148 -1.09 15.11 -13.95
N GLN A 149 -1.90 16.17 -13.93
CA GLN A 149 -1.67 17.39 -14.71
C GLN A 149 -1.04 18.52 -13.90
N CYS A 150 -1.20 18.51 -12.58
CA CYS A 150 -0.94 19.66 -11.71
C CYS A 150 0.10 19.36 -10.63
N ILE A 151 1.17 18.65 -10.99
CA ILE A 151 2.27 18.27 -10.09
C ILE A 151 3.63 18.90 -10.49
N PRO A 152 3.72 20.22 -10.73
CA PRO A 152 5.01 20.84 -11.03
C PRO A 152 5.98 20.65 -9.85
N GLY A 153 7.18 20.12 -10.12
CA GLY A 153 8.21 19.97 -9.09
C GLY A 153 7.82 19.06 -7.91
N ASN A 154 6.97 18.05 -8.15
CA ASN A 154 6.49 17.08 -7.14
C ASN A 154 5.54 17.63 -6.07
N ILE A 155 4.94 18.78 -6.33
CA ILE A 155 3.97 19.44 -5.45
C ILE A 155 2.61 19.40 -6.15
N ASP A 156 1.61 18.73 -5.56
CA ASP A 156 0.25 18.76 -6.10
C ASP A 156 -0.42 20.10 -5.74
N THR A 157 -0.60 20.95 -6.74
CA THR A 157 -1.27 22.26 -6.62
C THR A 157 -2.71 22.23 -7.13
N CYS A 158 -3.28 21.05 -7.37
CA CYS A 158 -4.59 20.89 -8.01
C CYS A 158 -5.75 21.34 -7.11
N ASN A 159 -6.42 22.42 -7.50
CA ASN A 159 -7.69 22.86 -6.94
C ASN A 159 -8.88 22.67 -7.91
N ASN A 160 -8.64 22.14 -9.12
CA ASN A 160 -9.67 21.97 -10.14
C ASN A 160 -10.47 20.68 -9.92
N SER A 161 -11.78 20.81 -9.65
CA SER A 161 -12.68 19.67 -9.47
C SER A 161 -12.86 18.84 -10.75
N ALA A 162 -12.62 19.40 -11.93
CA ALA A 162 -12.67 18.66 -13.19
C ALA A 162 -11.57 17.59 -13.29
N HIS A 163 -10.45 17.77 -12.59
CA HIS A 163 -9.32 16.84 -12.62
C HIS A 163 -9.51 15.65 -11.66
N LYS A 164 -10.65 15.53 -10.96
CA LYS A 164 -10.91 14.42 -10.02
C LYS A 164 -10.78 13.02 -10.63
N GLN A 165 -11.03 12.89 -11.94
CA GLN A 165 -10.88 11.62 -12.66
C GLN A 165 -9.46 11.42 -13.22
N ASP A 166 -8.61 12.45 -13.15
CA ASP A 166 -7.23 12.43 -13.65
C ASP A 166 -6.22 12.55 -12.51
N MET A 167 -6.40 11.66 -11.55
CA MET A 167 -5.54 11.49 -10.39
C MET A 167 -4.80 10.16 -10.53
N PHE A 168 -3.62 10.07 -9.93
CA PHE A 168 -3.01 8.76 -9.65
C PHE A 168 -3.88 7.96 -8.67
N ASP A 169 -3.58 6.68 -8.50
CA ASP A 169 -4.27 5.80 -7.57
C ASP A 169 -3.54 5.68 -6.23
N SER A 170 -2.21 5.78 -6.27
CA SER A 170 -1.36 5.68 -5.09
C SER A 170 -0.04 6.44 -5.29
N VAL A 171 0.77 6.50 -4.24
CA VAL A 171 2.14 7.04 -4.29
C VAL A 171 3.12 5.91 -4.00
N MET A 172 4.14 5.79 -4.84
CA MET A 172 5.35 5.02 -4.54
C MET A 172 6.45 6.02 -4.19
N ALA A 173 7.05 5.84 -3.01
CA ALA A 173 8.11 6.71 -2.55
C ALA A 173 9.34 5.94 -2.05
N ALA A 174 10.52 6.52 -2.24
CA ALA A 174 11.79 5.95 -1.76
C ALA A 174 12.76 7.06 -1.36
N LEU A 175 12.52 7.67 -0.20
CA LEU A 175 13.31 8.81 0.30
C LEU A 175 14.78 8.46 0.54
N ASP A 176 15.04 7.29 1.11
CA ASP A 176 16.40 6.78 1.39
C ASP A 176 17.04 6.12 0.16
N GLY A 177 16.33 6.08 -0.96
CA GLY A 177 16.75 5.39 -2.18
C GLY A 177 16.98 3.90 -2.01
N LYS A 178 16.48 3.28 -0.93
CA LYS A 178 16.66 1.87 -0.58
C LYS A 178 15.34 1.15 -0.36
N HIS A 179 14.45 1.72 0.45
CA HIS A 179 13.18 1.10 0.84
C HIS A 179 12.03 1.81 0.15
N ARG A 180 11.32 1.10 -0.73
CA ARG A 180 10.09 1.61 -1.34
C ARG A 180 8.93 1.49 -0.36
N GLU A 181 8.26 2.60 -0.15
CA GLU A 181 6.99 2.73 0.55
C GLU A 181 5.89 2.99 -0.47
N PHE A 182 4.72 2.43 -0.20
CA PHE A 182 3.54 2.50 -1.05
C PHE A 182 2.40 3.06 -0.21
N ILE A 183 1.78 4.13 -0.71
CA ILE A 183 0.80 4.91 0.02
C ILE A 183 -0.50 4.97 -0.76
N THR A 184 -1.57 4.47 -0.15
CA THR A 184 -2.95 4.63 -0.65
C THR A 184 -3.73 5.56 0.27
N TYR A 185 -4.71 6.26 -0.29
CA TYR A 185 -5.53 7.23 0.43
C TYR A 185 -6.99 6.78 0.36
N GLU A 186 -7.59 6.45 1.51
CA GLU A 186 -8.98 6.01 1.62
C GLU A 186 -9.93 7.22 1.50
N GLN A 187 -10.15 7.71 0.29
CA GLN A 187 -11.11 8.80 0.03
C GLN A 187 -12.47 8.29 -0.50
N ASN A 188 -12.95 7.13 0.00
CA ASN A 188 -14.13 6.36 -0.45
C ASN A 188 -13.83 5.12 -1.30
N ARG A 189 -12.59 4.64 -1.35
CA ARG A 189 -12.22 3.39 -2.04
C ARG A 189 -11.31 2.55 -1.16
N CYS A 190 -11.79 1.36 -0.83
CA CYS A 190 -11.01 0.37 -0.08
C CYS A 190 -9.89 -0.15 -0.98
N SER A 191 -8.68 0.36 -0.76
CA SER A 191 -7.50 0.05 -1.60
C SER A 191 -6.58 -0.96 -0.95
N SER A 192 -6.96 -1.46 0.22
CA SER A 192 -6.14 -2.35 1.04
C SER A 192 -6.99 -3.40 1.75
N TYR A 193 -6.45 -4.61 1.90
CA TYR A 193 -7.09 -5.70 2.61
C TYR A 193 -6.06 -6.38 3.53
N PRO A 194 -6.12 -6.17 4.86
CA PRO A 194 -5.33 -6.89 5.85
C PRO A 194 -5.64 -8.38 5.81
N GLU A 195 -4.74 -9.20 5.25
CA GLU A 195 -5.02 -10.63 5.06
C GLU A 195 -4.24 -11.53 6.03
N TYR A 196 -3.05 -11.13 6.45
CA TYR A 196 -2.26 -11.91 7.41
C TYR A 196 -1.71 -11.07 8.54
N ILE A 197 -1.61 -11.67 9.72
CA ILE A 197 -0.82 -11.15 10.84
C ILE A 197 0.39 -12.06 11.02
N ILE A 198 1.58 -11.50 10.96
CA ILE A 198 2.83 -12.18 11.27
C ILE A 198 3.25 -11.80 12.67
N THR A 199 3.42 -12.77 13.56
CA THR A 199 4.06 -12.60 14.87
C THR A 199 5.51 -13.08 14.79
N TYR A 200 6.45 -12.28 15.28
CA TYR A 200 7.88 -12.55 15.16
C TYR A 200 8.68 -11.98 16.34
N LYS A 201 9.98 -12.28 16.34
CA LYS A 201 10.98 -11.66 17.22
C LYS A 201 12.17 -11.12 16.42
N ARG A 202 12.82 -10.07 16.96
CA ARG A 202 14.10 -9.55 16.46
C ARG A 202 15.20 -10.53 16.88
N GLU A 203 16.05 -10.83 15.91
CA GLU A 203 17.27 -11.64 16.02
C GLU A 203 18.34 -10.91 15.21
#